data_AF-A0A4U2GDS9-F1
#
_entry.id   AF-A0A4U2GDS9-F1
#
_cell.length_a   1.000
_cell.length_b   1.000
_cell.length_c   1.000
_cell.angle_alpha   90.00
_cell.angle_beta   90.00
_cell.angle_gamma   90.00
#
_symmetry.space_group_name_H-M   'P 1'
#
loop_
_entity.id
_entity.type
_entity.pdbx_description
1 polymer ?
#
loop_
_entity_poly.entity_id
_entity_poly.type
_entity_poly.pdbx_seq_one_letter_code
_entity_poly.pdbx_strand_id
1 'polypeptide(L)'
;MCSGGTPSTRVKEFYIDGTVPWIKTKEVNNCKVFSAETYITEDAITKSTAKLIPENSVIIVMYGNGDTAGRVAINKIPVATNQA
;
A
#
# COMPACT_ATOMS: atom_id res chain seq x y z
N MET A 1 10.24 0.39 10.94
CA MET A 1 9.92 -0.66 9.97
C MET A 1 8.52 -1.20 10.28
N CYS A 2 7.64 -1.30 9.28
CA CYS A 2 6.30 -1.86 9.46
C CYS A 2 5.95 -2.79 8.29
N SER A 3 5.14 -3.81 8.55
CA SER A 3 4.43 -4.54 7.48
C SER A 3 3.20 -3.74 7.05
N GLY A 4 2.81 -3.88 5.78
CA GLY A 4 1.53 -3.37 5.28
C GLY A 4 0.33 -4.09 5.89
N GLY A 5 -0.86 -3.76 5.38
CA GLY A 5 -2.13 -4.36 5.81
C GLY A 5 -3.15 -4.36 4.69
N THR A 6 -3.97 -5.41 4.65
CA THR A 6 -5.04 -5.55 3.66
C THR A 6 -6.38 -5.35 4.37
N PRO A 7 -7.06 -4.20 4.15
CA PRO A 7 -8.41 -4.00 4.67
C PRO A 7 -9.35 -5.12 4.20
N SER A 8 -10.39 -5.41 4.99
CA SER A 8 -11.35 -6.45 4.62
C SER A 8 -12.14 -6.02 3.38
N THR A 9 -12.06 -6.80 2.30
CA THR A 9 -12.85 -6.57 1.08
C THR A 9 -14.36 -6.74 1.28
N ARG A 10 -14.79 -7.30 2.42
CA ARG A 10 -16.21 -7.39 2.80
C ARG A 10 -16.79 -6.06 3.29
N VAL A 11 -15.94 -5.13 3.73
CA VAL A 11 -16.34 -3.80 4.19
C VAL A 11 -16.13 -2.82 3.04
N LYS A 12 -17.19 -2.55 2.28
CA LYS A 12 -17.09 -1.74 1.05
C LYS A 12 -16.73 -0.29 1.35
N GLU A 13 -17.10 0.19 2.53
CA GLU A 13 -16.81 1.51 3.08
C GLU A 13 -15.30 1.78 3.21
N PHE A 14 -14.47 0.72 3.21
CA PHE A 14 -13.02 0.87 3.19
C PHE A 14 -12.46 1.26 1.81
N TYR A 15 -13.26 1.17 0.74
CA TYR A 15 -12.81 1.37 -0.63
C TYR A 15 -13.63 2.40 -1.40
N ILE A 16 -14.91 2.60 -1.04
CA ILE A 16 -15.76 3.63 -1.65
C ILE A 16 -15.22 5.01 -1.28
N ASP A 17 -15.06 5.89 -2.27
CA ASP A 17 -14.54 7.25 -2.13
C ASP A 17 -13.19 7.32 -1.38
N GLY A 18 -12.36 6.28 -1.55
CA GLY A 18 -11.03 6.20 -0.95
C GLY A 18 -10.12 7.34 -1.43
N THR A 19 -9.39 7.93 -0.49
CA THR A 19 -8.46 9.05 -0.75
C THR A 19 -7.00 8.70 -0.40
N VAL A 20 -6.79 7.65 0.38
CA VAL A 20 -5.45 7.19 0.77
C VAL A 20 -4.93 6.22 -0.29
N PRO A 21 -3.79 6.51 -0.96
CA PRO A 21 -3.24 5.61 -1.96
C PRO A 21 -2.81 4.29 -1.31
N TRP A 22 -3.27 3.16 -1.83
CA TRP A 22 -2.97 1.84 -1.30
C TRP A 22 -2.23 0.98 -2.34
N ILE A 23 -0.93 0.86 -2.13
CA ILE A 23 0.03 0.26 -3.06
C ILE A 23 0.02 -1.26 -2.91
N LYS A 24 -0.14 -1.95 -4.05
CA LYS A 24 -0.03 -3.41 -4.14
C LYS A 24 1.37 -3.81 -4.60
N THR A 25 1.75 -5.06 -4.30
CA THR A 25 3.03 -5.67 -4.72
C THR A 25 3.38 -5.43 -6.20
N LYS A 26 2.39 -5.47 -7.10
CA LYS A 26 2.60 -5.27 -8.54
C LYS A 26 3.04 -3.85 -8.92
N GLU A 27 2.72 -2.85 -8.10
CA GLU A 27 3.06 -1.45 -8.33
C GLU A 27 4.47 -1.10 -7.83
N VAL A 28 5.07 -1.96 -6.99
CA VAL A 28 6.45 -1.82 -6.52
C VAL A 28 7.40 -2.38 -7.58
N ASN A 29 8.01 -1.50 -8.37
CA ASN A 29 8.85 -1.91 -9.51
C ASN A 29 10.05 -0.98 -9.73
N ASN A 30 10.97 -0.91 -8.76
CA ASN A 30 12.20 -0.11 -8.81
C ASN A 30 11.94 1.35 -9.24
N CYS A 31 10.86 1.93 -8.69
CA CYS A 31 10.30 3.20 -9.13
C CYS A 31 10.11 4.19 -7.97
N LYS A 32 9.70 5.41 -8.33
CA LYS A 32 9.19 6.40 -7.39
C LYS A 32 7.67 6.41 -7.47
N VAL A 33 6.99 6.27 -6.34
CA VAL A 33 5.52 6.21 -6.27
C VAL A 33 4.96 7.60 -6.04
N PHE A 34 4.20 8.12 -7.00
CA PHE A 34 3.51 9.42 -6.93
C PHE A 34 1.98 9.29 -6.90
N SER A 35 1.46 8.07 -7.11
CA SER A 35 0.04 7.74 -7.12
C SER A 35 -0.13 6.23 -6.96
N ALA A 36 -1.35 5.78 -6.66
CA ALA A 36 -1.72 4.36 -6.64
C ALA A 36 -2.83 4.08 -7.65
N GLU A 37 -2.96 2.83 -8.08
CA GLU A 37 -4.12 2.34 -8.84
C GLU A 37 -5.37 2.18 -7.96
N THR A 38 -5.18 1.93 -6.67
CA THR A 38 -6.27 1.68 -5.73
C THR A 38 -6.13 2.62 -4.53
N TYR A 39 -7.27 3.09 -4.03
CA TYR A 39 -7.34 3.94 -2.86
C TYR A 39 -8.24 3.29 -1.80
N ILE A 40 -7.95 3.61 -0.54
CA ILE A 40 -8.73 3.21 0.63
C ILE A 40 -9.13 4.45 1.42
N THR A 41 -10.17 4.33 2.24
CA THR A 41 -10.62 5.43 3.09
C THR A 41 -9.73 5.58 4.33
N GLU A 42 -9.79 6.73 5.00
CA GLU A 42 -9.12 6.89 6.30
C GLU A 42 -9.69 5.94 7.36
N ASP A 43 -10.98 5.60 7.25
CA ASP A 43 -11.62 4.56 8.04
C ASP A 43 -10.94 3.20 7.86
N ALA A 44 -10.50 2.86 6.65
CA ALA A 44 -9.74 1.65 6.42
C ALA A 44 -8.39 1.65 7.15
N ILE A 45 -7.73 2.81 7.28
CA ILE A 45 -6.48 2.93 8.03
C ILE A 45 -6.72 2.76 9.53
N THR A 46 -7.78 3.38 10.06
CA THR A 46 -8.06 3.38 11.51
C THR A 46 -8.71 2.09 12.00
N LYS A 47 -9.49 1.40 11.14
CA LYS A 47 -10.28 0.20 11.50
C LYS A 47 -9.71 -1.10 10.91
N SER A 48 -8.52 -1.08 10.30
CA SER A 48 -7.85 -2.29 9.81
C SER A 48 -6.38 -2.34 10.23
N THR A 49 -5.64 -3.31 9.70
CA THR A 49 -4.19 -3.43 9.91
C THR A 49 -3.38 -2.58 8.94
N ALA A 50 -4.01 -1.92 7.96
CA ALA A 50 -3.33 -1.01 7.04
C ALA A 50 -2.72 0.16 7.81
N LYS A 51 -1.52 0.58 7.41
CA LYS A 51 -0.77 1.66 8.06
C LYS A 51 -0.42 2.72 7.05
N LEU A 52 -0.56 3.98 7.46
CA LEU A 52 -0.05 5.10 6.69
C LEU A 52 1.47 5.16 6.82
N ILE A 53 2.15 5.16 5.68
CA ILE A 53 3.60 5.26 5.54
C ILE A 53 3.90 6.69 5.07
N PRO A 54 4.76 7.44 5.77
CA PRO A 54 5.11 8.79 5.38
C PRO A 54 5.86 8.81 4.06
N GLU A 55 5.80 9.93 3.34
CA GLU A 55 6.60 10.15 2.14
C GLU A 55 8.10 9.92 2.36
N ASN A 56 8.82 9.63 1.28
CA ASN A 56 10.26 9.36 1.26
C ASN A 56 10.69 8.11 2.06
N SER A 57 9.80 7.14 2.20
CA SER A 57 10.10 5.82 2.77
C SER A 57 10.52 4.82 1.68
N VAL A 58 11.27 3.79 2.08
CA VAL A 58 11.60 2.65 1.21
C VAL A 58 10.56 1.55 1.43
N ILE A 59 9.90 1.15 0.34
CA ILE A 59 8.97 0.02 0.28
C ILE A 59 9.72 -1.16 -0.33
N ILE A 60 9.66 -2.32 0.32
CA ILE A 60 10.31 -3.55 -0.13
C ILE A 60 9.26 -4.64 -0.20
N VAL A 61 9.17 -5.31 -1.35
CA VAL A 61 8.34 -6.52 -1.50
C VAL A 61 9.08 -7.68 -0.84
N MET A 62 8.51 -8.22 0.24
CA MET A 62 9.09 -9.37 0.95
C MET A 62 8.68 -10.70 0.31
N TYR A 63 7.43 -10.83 -0.12
CA TYR A 63 6.91 -12.05 -0.73
C TYR A 63 6.07 -11.70 -1.97
N GLY A 64 6.15 -12.56 -2.98
CA GLY A 64 5.49 -12.36 -4.27
C GLY A 64 5.83 -13.50 -5.23
N ASN A 65 5.04 -13.66 -6.30
CA ASN A 65 5.36 -14.62 -7.35
C ASN A 65 6.71 -14.24 -7.95
N GLY A 66 7.67 -15.19 -7.90
CA GLY A 66 9.04 -15.20 -8.44
C GLY A 66 9.69 -13.86 -8.77
N ASP A 67 9.17 -13.17 -9.78
CA ASP A 67 9.73 -11.95 -10.37
C ASP A 67 9.52 -10.68 -9.54
N THR A 68 8.70 -10.72 -8.48
CA THR A 68 8.32 -9.52 -7.69
C THR A 68 9.01 -9.43 -6.33
N ALA A 69 9.53 -10.53 -5.79
CA ALA A 69 10.26 -10.53 -4.53
C ALA A 69 11.54 -9.70 -4.63
N GLY A 70 11.83 -8.88 -3.61
CA GLY A 70 13.01 -8.02 -3.57
C GLY A 70 12.90 -6.74 -4.39
N ARG A 71 11.78 -6.49 -5.10
CA ARG A 71 11.54 -5.19 -5.72
C ARG A 71 11.38 -4.10 -4.67
N VAL A 72 11.87 -2.91 -5.00
CA VAL A 72 11.82 -1.76 -4.11
C VAL A 72 11.12 -0.58 -4.77
N ALA A 73 10.58 0.32 -3.96
CA ALA A 73 10.12 1.62 -4.43
C ALA A 73 10.36 2.68 -3.34
N ILE A 74 10.44 3.94 -3.77
CA ILE A 74 10.45 5.09 -2.85
C ILE A 74 9.17 5.86 -3.05
N ASN A 75 8.35 6.00 -2.01
CA ASN A 75 7.14 6.79 -2.10
C ASN A 75 7.45 8.29 -2.02
N LYS A 76 6.75 9.09 -2.84
CA LYS A 76 6.85 10.55 -2.90
C LYS A 76 5.58 11.25 -2.46
N ILE A 77 4.61 10.47 -2.01
CA ILE A 77 3.41 10.89 -1.30
C ILE A 77 3.19 9.90 -0.13
N PRO A 78 2.43 10.27 0.92
CA PRO A 78 1.99 9.31 1.92
C PRO A 78 1.16 8.20 1.28
N VAL A 79 1.42 6.95 1.65
CA VAL A 79 0.73 5.76 1.09
C VAL A 79 0.47 4.73 2.16
N ALA A 80 -0.46 3.82 1.93
CA ALA A 80 -0.54 2.54 2.62
C ALA A 80 -0.10 1.41 1.67
N THR A 81 0.26 0.26 2.22
CA THR A 81 0.65 -0.92 1.42
C THR A 81 -0.16 -2.13 1.83
N ASN A 82 -0.38 -3.07 0.90
CA ASN A 82 -0.98 -4.36 1.21
C ASN A 82 -0.05 -5.25 2.04
N GLN A 83 -0.64 -6.24 2.72
CA GLN A 83 0.12 -7.34 3.30
C GLN A 83 0.13 -8.49 2.29
N ALA A 84 1.22 -8.64 1.55
CA ALA A 84 1.48 -9.77 0.66
C ALA A 84 2.96 -10.16 0.69
#